data_AF-A0A3M1J7P4-F1
#
_entry.id   AF-A0A3M1J7P4-F1
#
_cell.length_a   1.000
_cell.length_b   1.000
_cell.length_c   1.000
_cell.angle_alpha   90.00
_cell.angle_beta   90.00
_cell.angle_gamma   90.00
#
_symmetry.space_group_name_H-M   'P 1'
#
loop_
_entity.id
_entity.type
_entity.pdbx_description
1 polymer ?
#
loop_
_entity_poly.entity_id
_entity_poly.type
_entity_poly.pdbx_seq_one_letter_code
_entity_poly.pdbx_strand_id
1 'polypeptide(L)'
;MAAKFRAAMDKVGLKVSLSGTPNETLLLCDYVAPSHHILESWGDAEPKRGSYSFIQPAIAPIFASVGRPGTRQGEESLLRWAKSDKLDLTAEQPYLAYLQAHWQEKIFPQQSEYATFQAFWDAVLHDGIFELPGSQEFAAPSFAGDVSAAAAKVRKPAQSELEITFYETVNMGGGEYANNPWLQEMPDPINRCVWGNYLAIPVEWDGGNEWSAYRGLNQWEFKGKADQVTLTIGGLGKLATCVRQFGQPAGTTALALGYGREVTGMAGRALANGVGTNVYDWLQVDADGHVQYFATDVSISEVVGVEDEFACVQYHHTMGVTARDESGAVVLDEETGKPLNVDEKTVMTLGAGYQGGLVNRSIIYTGRQDELKELKEHIAEKRAEAAHLNSKTLYPFEEYNEKYYSQGHHWAMHVDLNACIGCGACQVACVAEN
;
A
#
# COMPACT_ATOMS: atom_id res chain seq x y z
N MET A 1 -1.35 -22.74 -3.78
CA MET A 1 -2.83 -22.75 -3.94
C MET A 1 -3.31 -22.71 -5.40
N ALA A 2 -2.75 -21.82 -6.24
CA ALA A 2 -3.25 -21.55 -7.59
C ALA A 2 -3.26 -22.76 -8.56
N ALA A 3 -2.28 -23.68 -8.49
CA ALA A 3 -2.29 -24.89 -9.32
C ALA A 3 -3.53 -25.78 -9.06
N LYS A 4 -3.97 -25.89 -7.80
CA LYS A 4 -5.18 -26.64 -7.44
C LYS A 4 -6.43 -25.94 -7.98
N PHE A 5 -6.48 -24.61 -7.94
CA PHE A 5 -7.57 -23.82 -8.52
C PHE A 5 -7.68 -24.04 -10.04
N ARG A 6 -6.55 -23.96 -10.77
CA ARG A 6 -6.51 -24.23 -12.22
C ARG A 6 -7.03 -25.64 -12.54
N ALA A 7 -6.54 -26.66 -11.85
CA ALA A 7 -7.00 -28.03 -12.05
C ALA A 7 -8.48 -28.27 -11.66
N ALA A 8 -9.03 -27.46 -10.75
CA ALA A 8 -10.44 -27.49 -10.39
C ALA A 8 -11.30 -26.80 -11.46
N MET A 9 -10.84 -25.69 -12.03
CA MET A 9 -11.52 -24.98 -13.12
C MET A 9 -11.76 -25.88 -14.33
N ASP A 10 -10.82 -26.76 -14.68
CA ASP A 10 -10.99 -27.71 -15.79
C ASP A 10 -12.16 -28.69 -15.61
N LYS A 11 -12.65 -28.85 -14.38
CA LYS A 11 -13.78 -29.73 -14.04
C LYS A 11 -15.13 -29.01 -14.02
N VAL A 12 -15.13 -27.68 -14.16
CA VAL A 12 -16.35 -26.87 -14.11
C VAL A 12 -16.95 -26.78 -15.51
N GLY A 13 -18.23 -27.17 -15.64
CA GLY A 13 -18.91 -27.22 -16.94
C GLY A 13 -19.32 -25.86 -17.53
N LEU A 14 -19.41 -24.81 -16.70
CA LEU A 14 -19.69 -23.43 -17.14
C LEU A 14 -18.87 -22.45 -16.30
N LYS A 15 -18.00 -21.69 -16.94
CA LYS A 15 -17.17 -20.67 -16.32
C LYS A 15 -17.42 -19.32 -16.98
N VAL A 16 -17.86 -18.35 -16.20
CA VAL A 16 -18.17 -16.99 -16.67
C VAL A 16 -17.36 -15.98 -15.88
N SER A 17 -16.60 -15.13 -16.57
CA SER A 17 -15.90 -14.01 -15.94
C SER A 17 -16.74 -12.73 -16.05
N LEU A 18 -16.90 -12.02 -14.92
CA LEU A 18 -17.49 -10.68 -14.87
C LEU A 18 -16.45 -9.55 -14.86
N SER A 19 -15.16 -9.89 -15.01
CA SER A 19 -14.09 -8.90 -14.85
C SER A 19 -14.13 -7.83 -15.94
N GLY A 20 -14.00 -6.57 -15.54
CA GLY A 20 -13.85 -5.43 -16.44
C GLY A 20 -12.47 -5.34 -17.09
N THR A 21 -11.48 -6.08 -16.59
CA THR A 21 -10.10 -6.09 -17.11
C THR A 21 -9.62 -7.52 -17.37
N PRO A 22 -8.84 -7.75 -18.44
CA PRO A 22 -8.23 -9.06 -18.66
C PRO A 22 -7.35 -9.50 -17.50
N ASN A 23 -7.55 -10.74 -17.04
CA ASN A 23 -6.76 -11.38 -15.98
C ASN A 23 -6.58 -12.87 -16.24
N GLU A 24 -5.75 -13.52 -15.43
CA GLU A 24 -5.36 -14.92 -15.55
C GLU A 24 -6.58 -15.85 -15.45
N THR A 25 -7.53 -15.54 -14.57
CA THR A 25 -8.78 -16.30 -14.40
C THR A 25 -9.70 -16.16 -15.61
N LEU A 26 -9.77 -14.97 -16.22
CA LEU A 26 -10.58 -14.70 -17.40
C LEU A 26 -10.20 -15.61 -18.58
N LEU A 27 -8.91 -15.95 -18.73
CA LEU A 27 -8.45 -16.88 -19.76
C LEU A 27 -8.91 -18.32 -19.56
N LEU A 28 -9.29 -18.69 -18.33
CA LEU A 28 -9.81 -20.02 -18.00
C LEU A 28 -11.33 -20.12 -18.19
N CYS A 29 -12.02 -18.97 -18.32
CA CYS A 29 -13.47 -18.90 -18.46
C CYS A 29 -13.93 -19.16 -19.90
N ASP A 30 -15.12 -19.75 -20.04
CA ASP A 30 -15.73 -20.05 -21.35
C ASP A 30 -16.41 -18.80 -21.94
N TYR A 31 -16.92 -17.93 -21.06
CA TYR A 31 -17.55 -16.66 -21.41
C TYR A 31 -16.97 -15.50 -20.62
N VAL A 32 -16.88 -14.36 -21.29
CA VAL A 32 -16.48 -13.09 -20.69
C VAL A 32 -17.65 -12.13 -20.82
N ALA A 33 -18.17 -11.67 -19.68
CA ALA A 33 -19.28 -10.73 -19.56
C ALA A 33 -18.82 -9.52 -18.74
N PRO A 34 -18.10 -8.56 -19.35
CA PRO A 34 -17.46 -7.46 -18.63
C PRO A 34 -18.46 -6.59 -17.84
N SER A 35 -18.21 -6.42 -16.55
CA SER A 35 -18.95 -5.48 -15.69
C SER A 35 -18.54 -4.04 -15.94
N HIS A 36 -19.41 -3.11 -15.55
CA HIS A 36 -19.12 -1.68 -15.48
C HIS A 36 -17.98 -1.39 -14.50
N HIS A 37 -17.24 -0.30 -14.75
CA HIS A 37 -16.43 0.32 -13.70
C HIS A 37 -17.35 0.99 -12.67
N ILE A 38 -16.90 1.17 -11.43
CA ILE A 38 -17.73 1.74 -10.35
C ILE A 38 -18.33 3.11 -10.71
N LEU A 39 -17.58 3.93 -11.46
CA LEU A 39 -18.01 5.25 -11.95
C LEU A 39 -19.05 5.22 -13.09
N GLU A 40 -19.34 4.03 -13.63
CA GLU A 40 -20.32 3.78 -14.69
C GLU A 40 -21.55 3.01 -14.18
N SER A 41 -21.62 2.74 -12.87
CA SER A 41 -22.63 1.84 -12.26
C SER A 41 -23.41 2.52 -11.15
N TRP A 42 -24.63 2.01 -10.94
CA TRP A 42 -25.39 2.27 -9.71
C TRP A 42 -25.11 1.19 -8.68
N GLY A 43 -25.11 1.55 -7.41
CA GLY A 43 -24.95 0.56 -6.34
C GLY A 43 -25.02 1.19 -4.96
N ASP A 44 -24.84 0.36 -3.96
CA ASP A 44 -24.69 0.74 -2.58
C ASP A 44 -23.59 -0.10 -1.92
N ALA A 45 -23.05 0.40 -0.82
CA ALA A 45 -22.12 -0.33 0.02
C ALA A 45 -22.42 -0.03 1.49
N GLU A 46 -22.16 -1.02 2.35
CA GLU A 46 -22.29 -0.90 3.79
C GLU A 46 -20.89 -1.11 4.43
N PRO A 47 -19.99 -0.09 4.37
CA PRO A 47 -18.62 -0.22 4.87
C PRO A 47 -18.57 -0.53 6.38
N LYS A 48 -19.54 -0.03 7.13
CA LYS A 48 -19.77 -0.34 8.54
C LYS A 48 -21.24 -0.69 8.69
N ARG A 49 -21.53 -1.66 9.56
CA ARG A 49 -22.92 -2.04 9.85
C ARG A 49 -23.76 -0.80 10.20
N GLY A 50 -24.84 -0.59 9.47
CA GLY A 50 -25.75 0.54 9.59
C GLY A 50 -25.30 1.84 8.91
N SER A 51 -24.11 1.89 8.34
CA SER A 51 -23.60 3.05 7.61
C SER A 51 -23.54 2.68 6.13
N TYR A 52 -24.42 3.27 5.34
CA TYR A 52 -24.53 3.04 3.90
C TYR A 52 -23.91 4.19 3.11
N SER A 53 -23.26 3.86 2.00
CA SER A 53 -22.81 4.81 0.98
C SER A 53 -23.38 4.43 -0.37
N PHE A 54 -23.80 5.43 -1.15
CA PHE A 54 -24.43 5.20 -2.44
C PHE A 54 -23.45 5.44 -3.59
N ILE A 55 -23.39 4.49 -4.52
CA ILE A 55 -22.54 4.54 -5.71
C ILE A 55 -23.38 5.13 -6.85
N GLN A 56 -22.94 6.28 -7.37
CA GLN A 56 -23.60 7.01 -8.44
C GLN A 56 -22.71 7.02 -9.69
N PRO A 57 -23.26 6.73 -10.88
CA PRO A 57 -22.50 6.83 -12.11
C PRO A 57 -22.18 8.30 -12.41
N ALA A 58 -20.89 8.61 -12.54
CA ALA A 58 -20.40 9.92 -12.96
C ALA A 58 -20.32 10.05 -14.49
N ILE A 59 -20.40 8.93 -15.21
CA ILE A 59 -20.38 8.86 -16.67
C ILE A 59 -21.25 7.71 -17.17
N ALA A 60 -21.81 7.85 -18.37
CA ALA A 60 -22.45 6.73 -19.05
C ALA A 60 -21.41 5.67 -19.46
N PRO A 61 -21.79 4.36 -19.54
CA PRO A 61 -20.87 3.30 -19.92
C PRO A 61 -20.10 3.60 -21.22
N ILE A 62 -18.78 3.72 -21.12
CA ILE A 62 -17.92 4.28 -22.18
C ILE A 62 -17.93 3.41 -23.43
N PHE A 63 -17.85 2.08 -23.29
CA PHE A 63 -17.78 1.19 -24.44
C PHE A 63 -19.04 1.30 -25.33
N ALA A 64 -20.22 1.38 -24.70
CA ALA A 64 -21.47 1.58 -25.42
C ALA A 64 -21.54 2.96 -26.07
N SER A 65 -21.07 4.01 -25.39
CA SER A 65 -21.14 5.39 -25.90
C SER A 65 -20.25 5.63 -27.14
N VAL A 66 -19.19 4.84 -27.32
CA VAL A 66 -18.32 4.88 -28.51
C VAL A 66 -18.67 3.83 -29.57
N GLY A 67 -19.86 3.22 -29.50
CA GLY A 67 -20.36 2.27 -30.49
C GLY A 67 -19.67 0.90 -30.47
N ARG A 68 -18.98 0.55 -29.37
CA ARG A 68 -18.46 -0.80 -29.15
C ARG A 68 -19.52 -1.66 -28.45
N PRO A 69 -19.39 -3.00 -28.47
CA PRO A 69 -20.15 -3.85 -27.56
C PRO A 69 -19.97 -3.34 -26.13
N GLY A 70 -21.07 -2.89 -25.50
CA GLY A 70 -21.05 -2.29 -24.17
C GLY A 70 -20.73 -3.30 -23.07
N THR A 71 -20.51 -2.79 -21.87
CA THR A 71 -20.47 -3.56 -20.62
C THR A 71 -21.90 -3.70 -20.07
N ARG A 72 -22.12 -4.62 -19.12
CA ARG A 72 -23.36 -4.69 -18.34
C ARG A 72 -23.01 -4.93 -16.88
N GLN A 73 -23.62 -4.18 -15.97
CA GLN A 73 -23.40 -4.33 -14.54
C GLN A 73 -23.48 -5.79 -14.08
N GLY A 74 -22.57 -6.21 -13.21
CA GLY A 74 -22.47 -7.59 -12.74
C GLY A 74 -23.74 -8.06 -12.05
N GLU A 75 -24.30 -7.22 -11.18
CA GLU A 75 -25.53 -7.49 -10.42
C GLU A 75 -26.73 -7.62 -11.36
N GLU A 76 -26.85 -6.75 -12.37
CA GLU A 76 -27.88 -6.87 -13.39
C GLU A 76 -27.73 -8.18 -14.19
N SER A 77 -26.49 -8.57 -14.54
CA SER A 77 -26.21 -9.84 -15.21
C SER A 77 -26.69 -11.03 -14.38
N LEU A 78 -26.40 -11.03 -13.08
CA LEU A 78 -26.85 -12.08 -12.16
C LEU A 78 -28.38 -12.14 -12.07
N LEU A 79 -29.03 -10.99 -11.91
CA LEU A 79 -30.50 -10.90 -11.85
C LEU A 79 -31.17 -11.39 -13.14
N ARG A 80 -30.61 -11.04 -14.31
CA ARG A 80 -31.08 -11.53 -15.62
C ARG A 80 -30.92 -13.03 -15.77
N TRP A 81 -29.75 -13.58 -15.43
CA TRP A 81 -29.48 -15.01 -15.54
C TRP A 81 -30.34 -15.83 -14.56
N ALA A 82 -30.60 -15.28 -13.38
CA ALA A 82 -31.53 -15.85 -12.40
C ALA A 82 -33.00 -15.72 -12.81
N LYS A 83 -33.31 -14.94 -13.86
CA LYS A 83 -34.69 -14.60 -14.28
C LYS A 83 -35.49 -14.00 -13.13
N SER A 84 -34.87 -13.10 -12.37
CA SER A 84 -35.52 -12.43 -11.24
C SER A 84 -36.74 -11.65 -11.72
N ASP A 85 -37.88 -11.87 -11.07
CA ASP A 85 -39.12 -11.12 -11.27
C ASP A 85 -39.04 -9.68 -10.73
N LYS A 86 -38.03 -9.40 -9.90
CA LYS A 86 -37.76 -8.07 -9.34
C LYS A 86 -36.99 -7.15 -10.29
N LEU A 87 -36.45 -7.68 -11.38
CA LEU A 87 -35.71 -6.89 -12.36
C LEU A 87 -36.65 -6.48 -13.51
N ASP A 88 -37.05 -5.21 -13.54
CA ASP A 88 -37.84 -4.66 -14.64
C ASP A 88 -36.94 -4.35 -15.84
N LEU A 89 -37.03 -5.20 -16.87
CA LEU A 89 -36.27 -5.04 -18.11
C LEU A 89 -36.80 -3.96 -19.05
N THR A 90 -37.97 -3.40 -18.76
CA THR A 90 -38.59 -2.32 -19.54
C THR A 90 -38.21 -0.94 -19.03
N ALA A 91 -37.68 -0.86 -17.80
CA ALA A 91 -37.12 0.35 -17.25
C ALA A 91 -35.90 0.82 -18.06
N GLU A 92 -35.71 2.13 -18.15
CA GLU A 92 -34.54 2.73 -18.80
C GLU A 92 -33.23 2.29 -18.12
N GLN A 93 -33.25 2.16 -16.80
CA GLN A 93 -32.13 1.69 -15.99
C GLN A 93 -32.60 0.58 -15.04
N PRO A 94 -32.63 -0.69 -15.51
CA PRO A 94 -33.21 -1.82 -14.77
C PRO A 94 -32.63 -2.01 -13.37
N TYR A 95 -31.30 -1.90 -13.22
CA TYR A 95 -30.67 -2.10 -11.91
C TYR A 95 -30.95 -0.95 -10.93
N LEU A 96 -30.99 0.31 -11.39
CA LEU A 96 -31.39 1.43 -10.56
C LEU A 96 -32.82 1.26 -10.04
N ALA A 97 -33.75 0.86 -10.91
CA ALA A 97 -35.14 0.60 -10.51
C ALA A 97 -35.24 -0.52 -9.46
N TYR A 98 -34.45 -1.58 -9.62
CA TYR A 98 -34.33 -2.65 -8.63
C TYR A 98 -33.81 -2.14 -7.28
N LEU A 99 -32.75 -1.32 -7.30
CA LEU A 99 -32.13 -0.75 -6.11
C LEU A 99 -33.07 0.23 -5.37
N GLN A 100 -33.78 1.08 -6.12
CA GLN A 100 -34.82 1.95 -5.58
C GLN A 100 -35.94 1.15 -4.90
N ALA A 101 -36.43 0.10 -5.54
CA ALA A 101 -37.45 -0.77 -4.96
C ALA A 101 -36.94 -1.46 -3.68
N HIS A 102 -35.69 -1.92 -3.67
CA HIS A 102 -35.07 -2.51 -2.48
C HIS A 102 -34.99 -1.50 -1.33
N TRP A 103 -34.47 -0.30 -1.59
CA TRP A 103 -34.34 0.75 -0.58
C TRP A 103 -35.70 1.22 -0.07
N GLN A 104 -36.70 1.34 -0.95
CA GLN A 104 -38.07 1.68 -0.56
C GLN A 104 -38.69 0.63 0.35
N GLU A 105 -38.46 -0.66 0.08
CA GLU A 105 -39.05 -1.75 0.86
C GLU A 105 -38.30 -2.02 2.17
N LYS A 106 -36.96 -1.96 2.15
CA LYS A 106 -36.11 -2.45 3.24
C LYS A 106 -35.49 -1.35 4.08
N ILE A 107 -35.08 -0.24 3.49
CA ILE A 107 -34.30 0.79 4.19
C ILE A 107 -35.18 1.96 4.63
N PHE A 108 -36.02 2.47 3.74
CA PHE A 108 -36.93 3.59 4.02
C PHE A 108 -37.84 3.38 5.25
N PRO A 109 -38.37 2.17 5.55
CA PRO A 109 -39.17 1.95 6.76
C PRO A 109 -38.36 1.96 8.07
N GLN A 110 -37.02 1.91 7.99
CA GLN A 110 -36.15 1.91 9.17
C GLN A 110 -35.74 3.32 9.62
N GLN A 111 -36.21 4.36 8.93
CA GLN A 111 -35.98 5.75 9.30
C GLN A 111 -37.30 6.48 9.58
N SER A 112 -37.22 7.61 10.27
CA SER A 112 -38.36 8.44 10.65
C SER A 112 -38.20 9.92 10.29
N GLU A 113 -37.14 10.28 9.56
CA GLU A 113 -36.81 11.67 9.18
C GLU A 113 -37.61 12.14 7.96
N TYR A 114 -37.77 11.26 6.97
CA TYR A 114 -38.44 11.55 5.72
C TYR A 114 -39.81 10.90 5.66
N ALA A 115 -40.83 11.69 5.32
CA ALA A 115 -42.22 11.24 5.21
C ALA A 115 -42.53 10.52 3.88
N THR A 116 -41.74 10.75 2.82
CA THR A 116 -41.93 10.12 1.51
C THR A 116 -40.64 9.49 1.03
N PHE A 117 -40.75 8.38 0.28
CA PHE A 117 -39.59 7.72 -0.29
C PHE A 117 -38.82 8.63 -1.26
N GLN A 118 -39.52 9.46 -2.05
CA GLN A 118 -38.85 10.36 -2.99
C GLN A 118 -37.94 11.37 -2.27
N ALA A 119 -38.43 12.01 -1.20
CA ALA A 119 -37.62 12.96 -0.44
C ALA A 119 -36.42 12.29 0.24
N PHE A 120 -36.63 11.07 0.76
CA PHE A 120 -35.54 10.24 1.31
C PHE A 120 -34.51 9.89 0.24
N TRP A 121 -34.95 9.38 -0.91
CA TRP A 121 -34.09 8.96 -2.00
C TRP A 121 -33.24 10.11 -2.53
N ASP A 122 -33.85 11.27 -2.76
CA ASP A 122 -33.16 12.46 -3.25
C ASP A 122 -32.10 12.94 -2.23
N ALA A 123 -32.38 12.85 -0.93
CA ALA A 123 -31.43 13.20 0.12
C ALA A 123 -30.26 12.21 0.20
N VAL A 124 -30.53 10.91 0.15
CA VAL A 124 -29.48 9.87 0.15
C VAL A 124 -28.56 10.02 -1.05
N LEU A 125 -29.10 10.30 -2.23
CA LEU A 125 -28.29 10.57 -3.42
C LEU A 125 -27.49 11.87 -3.30
N HIS A 126 -28.09 12.94 -2.77
CA HIS A 126 -27.41 14.22 -2.61
C HIS A 126 -26.24 14.13 -1.61
N ASP A 127 -26.48 13.52 -0.44
CA ASP A 127 -25.48 13.43 0.62
C ASP A 127 -24.47 12.30 0.37
N GLY A 128 -24.85 11.29 -0.42
CA GLY A 128 -24.04 10.11 -0.75
C GLY A 128 -23.89 9.09 0.37
N ILE A 129 -24.37 9.41 1.58
CA ILE A 129 -24.31 8.57 2.77
C ILE A 129 -25.67 8.49 3.46
N PHE A 130 -25.92 7.38 4.16
CA PHE A 130 -27.09 7.19 4.99
C PHE A 130 -26.76 6.37 6.23
N GLU A 131 -27.06 6.90 7.41
CA GLU A 131 -26.82 6.25 8.69
C GLU A 131 -28.15 5.73 9.27
N LEU A 132 -28.26 4.41 9.49
CA LEU A 132 -29.42 3.80 10.11
C LEU A 132 -29.53 4.24 11.59
N PRO A 133 -30.69 4.80 12.00
CA PRO A 133 -30.92 5.16 13.40
C PRO A 133 -30.76 3.96 14.34
N GLY A 134 -30.01 4.13 15.43
CA GLY A 134 -29.83 3.10 16.47
C GLY A 134 -28.90 1.94 16.12
N SER A 135 -28.32 1.91 14.91
CA SER A 135 -27.38 0.86 14.47
C SER A 135 -26.06 0.80 15.26
N GLN A 136 -25.78 1.81 16.09
CA GLN A 136 -24.55 1.92 16.89
C GLN A 136 -24.69 1.40 18.34
N GLU A 137 -25.91 1.08 18.81
CA GLU A 137 -26.10 0.48 20.13
C GLU A 137 -26.01 -1.05 20.05
N PHE A 138 -24.79 -1.57 20.16
CA PHE A 138 -24.59 -3.00 20.35
C PHE A 138 -24.98 -3.40 21.77
N ALA A 139 -25.81 -4.42 21.91
CA ALA A 139 -25.90 -5.16 23.16
C ALA A 139 -24.48 -5.63 23.53
N ALA A 140 -24.08 -5.48 24.80
CA ALA A 140 -22.76 -5.89 25.27
C ALA A 140 -22.49 -7.34 24.82
N PRO A 141 -21.45 -7.60 24.00
CA PRO A 141 -21.21 -8.94 23.50
C PRO A 141 -20.93 -9.86 24.68
N SER A 142 -21.62 -11.01 24.73
CA SER A 142 -21.28 -12.07 25.67
C SER A 142 -20.29 -13.02 25.02
N PHE A 143 -19.14 -13.24 25.66
CA PHE A 143 -18.16 -14.19 25.16
C PHE A 143 -18.62 -15.63 25.46
N ALA A 144 -18.90 -16.40 24.41
CA ALA A 144 -19.30 -17.80 24.49
C ALA A 144 -18.25 -18.76 23.90
N GLY A 145 -17.00 -18.31 23.73
CA GLY A 145 -15.93 -19.09 23.13
C GLY A 145 -15.30 -20.10 24.08
N ASP A 146 -14.84 -21.23 23.53
CA ASP A 146 -14.01 -22.20 24.26
C ASP A 146 -12.53 -21.79 24.17
N VAL A 147 -12.03 -21.20 25.26
CA VAL A 147 -10.63 -20.73 25.37
C VAL A 147 -9.65 -21.90 25.31
N SER A 148 -10.00 -23.07 25.86
CA SER A 148 -9.12 -24.24 25.87
C SER A 148 -8.97 -24.84 24.49
N ALA A 149 -10.06 -24.92 23.72
CA ALA A 149 -10.01 -25.34 22.33
C ALA A 149 -9.18 -24.37 21.47
N ALA A 150 -9.34 -23.05 21.67
CA ALA A 150 -8.55 -22.04 20.96
C ALA A 150 -7.05 -22.15 21.31
N ALA A 151 -6.71 -22.28 22.59
CA ALA A 151 -5.33 -22.44 23.04
C ALA A 151 -4.66 -23.72 22.47
N ALA A 152 -5.42 -24.81 22.35
CA ALA A 152 -4.92 -26.06 21.77
C ALA A 152 -4.61 -25.95 20.26
N LYS A 153 -5.20 -24.97 19.55
CA LYS A 153 -4.96 -24.70 18.14
C LYS A 153 -3.77 -23.77 17.87
N VAL A 154 -3.15 -23.20 18.91
CA VAL A 154 -1.98 -22.32 18.75
C VAL A 154 -0.82 -23.10 18.15
N ARG A 155 -0.32 -22.62 17.01
CA ARG A 155 0.78 -23.25 16.30
C ARG A 155 2.06 -23.13 17.13
N LYS A 156 2.82 -24.23 17.23
CA LYS A 156 4.16 -24.20 17.82
C LYS A 156 5.13 -23.51 16.86
N PRO A 157 6.11 -22.73 17.35
CA PRO A 157 7.17 -22.18 16.52
C PRO A 157 7.89 -23.28 15.75
N ALA A 158 8.20 -23.01 14.47
CA ALA A 158 9.08 -23.86 13.70
C ALA A 158 10.53 -23.70 14.17
N GLN A 159 11.37 -24.73 13.95
CA GLN A 159 12.82 -24.67 14.20
C GLN A 159 13.63 -24.30 12.94
N SER A 160 12.98 -23.66 11.95
CA SER A 160 13.64 -23.25 10.71
C SER A 160 14.59 -22.08 10.96
N GLU A 161 15.68 -22.03 10.18
CA GLU A 161 16.66 -20.92 10.23
C GLU A 161 16.07 -19.61 9.70
N LEU A 162 15.18 -19.71 8.70
CA LEU A 162 14.58 -18.56 8.02
C LEU A 162 13.06 -18.71 7.96
N GLU A 163 12.36 -17.60 8.21
CA GLU A 163 10.92 -17.45 7.98
C GLU A 163 10.68 -16.33 6.95
N ILE A 164 9.75 -16.54 6.03
CA ILE A 164 9.27 -15.50 5.11
C ILE A 164 7.83 -15.12 5.42
N THR A 165 7.56 -13.82 5.40
CA THR A 165 6.21 -13.26 5.48
C THR A 165 5.81 -12.65 4.15
N PHE A 166 4.57 -12.92 3.75
CA PHE A 166 3.93 -12.29 2.61
C PHE A 166 2.97 -11.21 3.11
N TYR A 167 2.95 -10.06 2.44
CA TYR A 167 2.16 -8.92 2.90
C TYR A 167 1.58 -8.14 1.73
N GLU A 168 0.49 -7.44 1.97
CA GLU A 168 -0.09 -6.51 1.01
C GLU A 168 0.58 -5.14 1.14
N THR A 169 0.92 -4.53 0.01
CA THR A 169 1.41 -3.15 0.01
C THR A 169 0.25 -2.19 -0.13
N VAL A 170 0.43 -0.96 0.36
CA VAL A 170 -0.58 0.10 0.31
C VAL A 170 -0.94 0.52 -1.13
N ASN A 171 -0.03 0.36 -2.09
CA ASN A 171 -0.28 0.66 -3.51
C ASN A 171 -0.90 -0.50 -4.29
N MET A 172 -0.53 -1.74 -3.98
CA MET A 172 -0.85 -2.88 -4.86
C MET A 172 -1.93 -3.80 -4.31
N GLY A 173 -2.10 -3.87 -2.99
CA GLY A 173 -3.03 -4.81 -2.35
C GLY A 173 -2.72 -6.26 -2.77
N GLY A 174 -3.74 -6.96 -3.27
CA GLY A 174 -3.65 -8.31 -3.82
C GLY A 174 -3.24 -8.37 -5.30
N GLY A 175 -3.02 -7.23 -5.98
CA GLY A 175 -2.68 -7.17 -7.41
C GLY A 175 -3.86 -6.83 -8.32
N GLU A 176 -4.99 -6.42 -7.75
CA GLU A 176 -6.17 -5.89 -8.45
C GLU A 176 -5.79 -4.64 -9.25
N TYR A 177 -4.86 -3.84 -8.73
CA TYR A 177 -4.42 -2.57 -9.30
C TYR A 177 -3.10 -2.66 -10.08
N ALA A 178 -2.64 -3.87 -10.41
CA ALA A 178 -1.37 -4.05 -11.11
C ALA A 178 -1.29 -3.28 -12.43
N ASN A 179 -2.41 -3.07 -13.11
CA ASN A 179 -2.48 -2.32 -14.36
C ASN A 179 -2.58 -0.79 -14.18
N ASN A 180 -2.52 -0.27 -12.95
CA ASN A 180 -2.57 1.16 -12.65
C ASN A 180 -1.14 1.75 -12.58
N PRO A 181 -0.71 2.58 -13.54
CA PRO A 181 0.64 3.14 -13.56
C PRO A 181 0.92 4.05 -12.36
N TRP A 182 -0.06 4.80 -11.87
CA TRP A 182 0.13 5.69 -10.72
C TRP A 182 0.48 4.90 -9.45
N LEU A 183 -0.10 3.72 -9.29
CA LEU A 183 0.16 2.85 -8.15
C LEU A 183 1.44 2.02 -8.34
N GLN A 184 1.82 1.70 -9.57
CA GLN A 184 3.11 1.07 -9.87
C GLN A 184 4.29 2.01 -9.63
N GLU A 185 4.11 3.30 -9.95
CA GLU A 185 5.10 4.36 -9.76
C GLU A 185 5.07 4.96 -8.34
N MET A 186 4.02 4.68 -7.55
CA MET A 186 3.98 5.03 -6.13
C MET A 186 4.99 4.15 -5.35
N PRO A 187 6.07 4.74 -4.78
CA PRO A 187 7.07 4.00 -4.04
C PRO A 187 6.49 3.39 -2.78
N ASP A 188 6.90 2.16 -2.50
CA ASP A 188 6.60 1.50 -1.22
C ASP A 188 7.03 2.41 -0.06
N PRO A 189 6.20 2.53 1.00
CA PRO A 189 6.46 3.48 2.08
C PRO A 189 7.71 3.16 2.90
N ILE A 190 8.15 1.90 2.87
CA ILE A 190 9.27 1.42 3.66
C ILE A 190 10.52 1.32 2.80
N ASN A 191 10.51 0.47 1.77
CA ASN A 191 11.71 0.19 0.96
C ASN A 191 11.92 1.17 -0.20
N ARG A 192 10.95 2.05 -0.45
CA ARG A 192 11.02 3.13 -1.46
C ARG A 192 11.22 2.64 -2.90
N CYS A 193 10.95 1.36 -3.16
CA CYS A 193 11.03 0.79 -4.49
C CYS A 193 9.69 0.93 -5.23
N VAL A 194 9.77 0.95 -6.56
CA VAL A 194 8.65 1.03 -7.50
C VAL A 194 8.75 -0.11 -8.52
N TRP A 195 7.68 -0.31 -9.32
CA TRP A 195 7.67 -1.25 -10.44
C TRP A 195 8.14 -2.68 -10.08
N GLY A 196 7.70 -3.19 -8.93
CA GLY A 196 8.02 -4.55 -8.51
C GLY A 196 7.81 -4.79 -7.02
N ASN A 197 7.82 -6.06 -6.63
CA ASN A 197 8.07 -6.47 -5.27
C ASN A 197 9.50 -6.98 -5.13
N TYR A 198 10.08 -6.75 -3.96
CA TYR A 198 11.47 -7.03 -3.68
C TYR A 198 11.57 -7.89 -2.41
N LEU A 199 12.51 -8.82 -2.40
CA LEU A 199 12.79 -9.67 -1.25
C LEU A 199 13.53 -8.85 -0.20
N ALA A 200 12.82 -8.47 0.85
CA ALA A 200 13.34 -7.72 1.97
C ALA A 200 14.32 -8.59 2.77
N ILE A 201 15.61 -8.28 2.68
CA ILE A 201 16.66 -8.97 3.42
C ILE A 201 17.05 -8.16 4.66
N PRO A 202 17.26 -8.81 5.82
CA PRO A 202 17.61 -8.11 7.04
C PRO A 202 18.98 -7.45 6.94
N VAL A 203 19.05 -6.23 7.47
CA VAL A 203 20.30 -5.50 7.69
C VAL A 203 20.69 -5.65 9.15
N GLU A 204 21.90 -6.16 9.39
CA GLU A 204 22.48 -6.35 10.71
C GLU A 204 23.53 -5.28 10.98
N TRP A 205 23.46 -4.72 12.18
CA TRP A 205 24.43 -3.78 12.70
C TRP A 205 25.46 -4.53 13.54
N ASP A 206 26.75 -4.41 13.19
CA ASP A 206 27.83 -5.08 13.91
C ASP A 206 28.27 -4.33 15.19
N GLY A 207 27.59 -3.24 15.52
CA GLY A 207 27.90 -2.37 16.66
C GLY A 207 28.88 -1.27 16.31
N GLY A 208 29.80 -1.50 15.37
CA GLY A 208 30.91 -0.62 15.03
C GLY A 208 30.55 0.46 14.02
N ASN A 209 31.24 0.46 12.88
CA ASN A 209 31.12 1.47 11.83
C ASN A 209 30.72 0.90 10.47
N GLU A 210 30.18 -0.32 10.43
CA GLU A 210 29.73 -0.99 9.21
C GLU A 210 28.38 -1.69 9.47
N TRP A 211 27.60 -1.86 8.41
CA TRP A 211 26.43 -2.74 8.43
C TRP A 211 26.60 -3.81 7.37
N SER A 212 26.04 -4.98 7.62
CA SER A 212 25.95 -6.05 6.64
C SER A 212 24.50 -6.39 6.37
N ALA A 213 24.22 -6.96 5.20
CA ALA A 213 22.93 -7.55 4.91
C ALA A 213 23.07 -9.06 4.94
N TYR A 214 21.94 -9.78 4.99
CA TYR A 214 21.89 -11.23 4.92
C TYR A 214 22.87 -11.80 3.87
N ARG A 215 23.87 -12.57 4.34
CA ARG A 215 24.93 -13.20 3.51
C ARG A 215 25.68 -12.22 2.57
N GLY A 216 25.73 -10.94 2.92
CA GLY A 216 26.40 -9.91 2.13
C GLY A 216 25.67 -9.53 0.84
N LEU A 217 24.38 -9.85 0.69
CA LEU A 217 23.59 -9.51 -0.49
C LEU A 217 23.38 -7.98 -0.66
N ASN A 218 23.12 -7.59 -1.91
CA ASN A 218 22.72 -6.27 -2.37
C ASN A 218 23.74 -5.14 -2.11
N GLN A 219 25.04 -5.42 -2.21
CA GLN A 219 26.09 -4.42 -1.89
C GLN A 219 26.07 -3.18 -2.77
N TRP A 220 25.58 -3.32 -4.00
CA TRP A 220 25.57 -2.25 -4.99
C TRP A 220 24.22 -1.54 -5.10
N GLU A 221 23.31 -1.73 -4.13
CA GLU A 221 21.98 -1.09 -4.08
C GLU A 221 22.07 0.42 -4.32
N PHE A 222 23.01 1.10 -3.65
CA PHE A 222 23.23 2.54 -3.77
C PHE A 222 23.66 3.03 -5.17
N LYS A 223 24.02 2.11 -6.07
CA LYS A 223 24.33 2.39 -7.48
C LYS A 223 23.17 2.05 -8.43
N GLY A 224 21.98 1.80 -7.89
CA GLY A 224 20.83 1.37 -8.68
C GLY A 224 20.96 -0.04 -9.24
N LYS A 225 21.65 -0.93 -8.52
CA LYS A 225 21.77 -2.35 -8.88
C LYS A 225 21.25 -3.23 -7.76
N ALA A 226 20.50 -4.27 -8.08
CA ALA A 226 20.03 -5.22 -7.08
C ALA A 226 20.37 -6.67 -7.41
N ASP A 227 20.84 -7.41 -6.42
CA ASP A 227 21.13 -8.83 -6.57
C ASP A 227 19.82 -9.61 -6.74
N GLN A 228 19.84 -10.59 -7.64
CA GLN A 228 18.74 -11.52 -7.85
C GLN A 228 19.13 -12.91 -7.35
N VAL A 229 18.23 -13.52 -6.59
CA VAL A 229 18.40 -14.84 -5.99
C VAL A 229 17.27 -15.76 -6.42
N THR A 230 17.50 -17.07 -6.33
CA THR A 230 16.40 -18.05 -6.41
C THR A 230 15.85 -18.26 -4.99
N LEU A 231 14.63 -17.78 -4.77
CA LEU A 231 13.86 -18.04 -3.56
C LEU A 231 13.05 -19.33 -3.76
N THR A 232 13.28 -20.32 -2.90
CA THR A 232 12.62 -21.64 -2.99
C THR A 232 11.80 -21.90 -1.74
N ILE A 233 10.51 -22.20 -1.94
CA ILE A 233 9.57 -22.55 -0.88
C ILE A 233 8.77 -23.77 -1.31
N GLY A 234 8.73 -24.81 -0.47
CA GLY A 234 8.03 -26.06 -0.78
C GLY A 234 8.51 -26.71 -2.08
N GLY A 235 9.80 -26.58 -2.40
CA GLY A 235 10.42 -27.09 -3.63
C GLY A 235 10.18 -26.28 -4.90
N LEU A 236 9.41 -25.19 -4.84
CA LEU A 236 9.19 -24.30 -5.99
C LEU A 236 10.12 -23.09 -5.90
N GLY A 237 11.13 -23.04 -6.79
CA GLY A 237 12.04 -21.91 -6.93
C GLY A 237 11.48 -20.83 -7.87
N LYS A 238 11.61 -19.56 -7.48
CA LYS A 238 11.36 -18.40 -8.34
C LYS A 238 12.47 -17.38 -8.17
N LEU A 239 12.75 -16.62 -9.23
CA LEU A 239 13.67 -15.48 -9.16
C LEU A 239 13.04 -14.40 -8.28
N ALA A 240 13.83 -13.80 -7.39
CA ALA A 240 13.43 -12.64 -6.60
C ALA A 240 14.58 -11.65 -6.53
N THR A 241 14.28 -10.36 -6.72
CA THR A 241 15.24 -9.26 -6.59
C THR A 241 15.30 -8.81 -5.14
N CYS A 242 16.49 -8.66 -4.57
CA CYS A 242 16.69 -8.30 -3.16
C CYS A 242 16.59 -6.80 -2.90
N VAL A 243 16.16 -6.43 -1.70
CA VAL A 243 16.27 -5.06 -1.16
C VAL A 243 16.68 -5.10 0.31
N ARG A 244 17.60 -4.23 0.71
CA ARG A 244 18.05 -4.13 2.10
C ARG A 244 16.98 -3.48 2.96
N GLN A 245 16.47 -4.22 3.94
CA GLN A 245 15.39 -3.75 4.79
C GLN A 245 15.89 -3.50 6.21
N PHE A 246 16.07 -2.22 6.54
CA PHE A 246 16.29 -1.78 7.91
C PHE A 246 15.05 -2.07 8.76
N GLY A 247 15.26 -2.60 9.97
CA GLY A 247 14.19 -2.99 10.89
C GLY A 247 13.61 -4.39 10.65
N GLN A 248 14.01 -5.10 9.59
CA GLN A 248 13.68 -6.52 9.41
C GLN A 248 14.50 -7.37 10.40
N PRO A 249 13.88 -8.19 11.27
CA PRO A 249 14.61 -9.03 12.21
C PRO A 249 15.51 -10.07 11.53
N ALA A 250 16.65 -10.39 12.14
CA ALA A 250 17.49 -11.51 11.74
C ALA A 250 16.69 -12.83 11.73
N GLY A 251 16.97 -13.71 10.76
CA GLY A 251 16.21 -14.95 10.57
C GLY A 251 14.83 -14.77 9.94
N THR A 252 14.48 -13.56 9.47
CA THR A 252 13.22 -13.29 8.78
C THR A 252 13.45 -12.54 7.47
N THR A 253 12.56 -12.75 6.50
CA THR A 253 12.51 -12.02 5.23
C THR A 253 11.06 -11.75 4.85
N ALA A 254 10.81 -10.83 3.92
CA ALA A 254 9.46 -10.52 3.48
C ALA A 254 9.39 -10.27 1.97
N LEU A 255 8.24 -10.56 1.37
CA LEU A 255 7.99 -10.30 -0.04
C LEU A 255 6.50 -9.97 -0.26
N ALA A 256 6.24 -8.84 -0.92
CA ALA A 256 4.87 -8.36 -1.13
C ALA A 256 4.04 -9.25 -2.08
N LEU A 257 2.72 -9.25 -1.89
CA LEU A 257 1.73 -9.79 -2.82
C LEU A 257 1.48 -8.82 -3.99
N GLY A 258 0.72 -9.29 -4.99
CA GLY A 258 0.15 -8.41 -6.03
C GLY A 258 0.98 -8.17 -7.29
N TYR A 259 2.18 -8.74 -7.35
CA TYR A 259 3.09 -8.65 -8.50
C TYR A 259 3.24 -9.99 -9.24
N GLY A 260 3.97 -9.99 -10.35
CA GLY A 260 4.24 -11.15 -11.20
C GLY A 260 3.02 -11.62 -12.01
N ARG A 261 2.14 -10.68 -12.37
CA ARG A 261 0.97 -10.98 -13.21
C ARG A 261 1.37 -11.19 -14.66
N GLU A 262 0.77 -12.15 -15.32
CA GLU A 262 1.03 -12.52 -16.73
C GLU A 262 -0.05 -11.96 -17.67
N VAL A 263 -1.22 -11.64 -17.12
CA VAL A 263 -2.38 -11.15 -17.89
C VAL A 263 -2.91 -9.89 -17.22
N THR A 264 -2.58 -8.74 -17.82
CA THR A 264 -2.87 -7.42 -17.25
C THR A 264 -3.63 -6.49 -18.20
N GLY A 265 -4.12 -7.03 -19.31
CA GLY A 265 -4.83 -6.29 -20.35
C GLY A 265 -3.92 -5.41 -21.22
N MET A 266 -4.51 -4.60 -22.11
CA MET A 266 -3.74 -3.80 -23.08
C MET A 266 -2.88 -2.74 -22.38
N ALA A 267 -3.44 -2.00 -21.42
CA ALA A 267 -2.69 -1.00 -20.66
C ALA A 267 -1.62 -1.66 -19.78
N GLY A 268 -1.94 -2.76 -19.11
CA GLY A 268 -1.00 -3.46 -18.24
C GLY A 268 0.09 -4.24 -18.97
N ARG A 269 -0.04 -4.54 -20.28
CA ARG A 269 0.98 -5.30 -21.02
C ARG A 269 2.34 -4.59 -21.02
N ALA A 270 2.35 -3.27 -21.13
CA ALA A 270 3.57 -2.47 -21.12
C ALA A 270 4.07 -2.15 -19.70
N LEU A 271 3.20 -2.26 -18.70
CA LEU A 271 3.41 -1.68 -17.36
C LEU A 271 3.62 -2.73 -16.28
N ALA A 272 2.95 -3.87 -16.38
CA ALA A 272 2.72 -4.76 -15.24
C ALA A 272 2.87 -6.25 -15.56
N ASN A 273 3.00 -6.58 -16.85
CA ASN A 273 3.16 -7.96 -17.28
C ASN A 273 4.58 -8.45 -16.96
N GLY A 274 4.68 -9.48 -16.10
CA GLY A 274 5.95 -10.03 -15.63
C GLY A 274 6.72 -9.14 -14.67
N VAL A 275 6.09 -8.08 -14.15
CA VAL A 275 6.74 -7.15 -13.21
C VAL A 275 6.71 -7.74 -11.81
N GLY A 276 7.90 -7.97 -11.25
CA GLY A 276 8.08 -8.61 -9.94
C GLY A 276 7.80 -10.12 -9.94
N THR A 277 7.66 -10.67 -8.74
CA THR A 277 7.55 -12.11 -8.46
C THR A 277 6.16 -12.46 -7.99
N ASN A 278 5.51 -13.42 -8.65
CA ASN A 278 4.21 -13.94 -8.20
C ASN A 278 4.38 -14.91 -7.02
N VAL A 279 3.89 -14.51 -5.85
CA VAL A 279 4.02 -15.29 -4.61
C VAL A 279 2.82 -16.18 -4.29
N TYR A 280 1.69 -16.06 -5.02
CA TYR A 280 0.44 -16.78 -4.75
C TYR A 280 0.57 -18.31 -4.86
N ASP A 281 1.56 -18.80 -5.59
CA ASP A 281 1.83 -20.24 -5.66
C ASP A 281 2.39 -20.79 -4.35
N TRP A 282 3.12 -19.98 -3.57
CA TRP A 282 3.70 -20.35 -2.28
C TRP A 282 2.72 -20.26 -1.12
N LEU A 283 1.64 -19.47 -1.26
CA LEU A 283 0.61 -19.38 -0.23
C LEU A 283 -0.04 -20.74 0.02
N GLN A 284 0.01 -21.14 1.29
CA GLN A 284 -0.58 -22.37 1.80
C GLN A 284 -1.95 -22.08 2.39
N VAL A 285 -2.78 -23.12 2.47
CA VAL A 285 -4.08 -23.07 3.13
C VAL A 285 -4.05 -24.10 4.23
N ASP A 286 -4.43 -23.72 5.44
CA ASP A 286 -4.52 -24.65 6.56
C ASP A 286 -5.72 -25.62 6.41
N ALA A 287 -5.91 -26.51 7.38
CA ALA A 287 -7.00 -27.48 7.37
C ALA A 287 -8.39 -26.83 7.50
N ASP A 288 -8.46 -25.62 8.04
CA ASP A 288 -9.70 -24.86 8.26
C ASP A 288 -10.03 -23.95 7.06
N GLY A 289 -9.15 -23.89 6.04
CA GLY A 289 -9.37 -23.10 4.82
C GLY A 289 -8.77 -21.70 4.86
N HIS A 290 -7.98 -21.35 5.88
CA HIS A 290 -7.36 -20.03 5.99
C HIS A 290 -6.04 -19.96 5.23
N VAL A 291 -5.90 -18.92 4.40
CA VAL A 291 -4.65 -18.61 3.72
C VAL A 291 -3.59 -18.21 4.74
N GLN A 292 -2.41 -18.83 4.62
CA GLN A 292 -1.26 -18.54 5.46
C GLN A 292 -0.32 -17.63 4.69
N TYR A 293 -0.09 -16.43 5.24
CA TYR A 293 0.77 -15.40 4.66
C TYR A 293 2.22 -15.52 5.16
N PHE A 294 2.68 -16.73 5.42
CA PHE A 294 4.06 -16.99 5.82
C PHE A 294 4.48 -18.41 5.43
N ALA A 295 5.79 -18.64 5.37
CA ALA A 295 6.38 -19.96 5.21
C ALA A 295 7.69 -20.08 5.99
N THR A 296 7.98 -21.29 6.45
CA THR A 296 9.17 -21.62 7.26
C THR A 296 10.14 -22.57 6.55
N ASP A 297 9.70 -23.22 5.45
CA ASP A 297 10.56 -24.01 4.57
C ASP A 297 11.06 -23.10 3.44
N VAL A 298 12.00 -22.22 3.79
CA VAL A 298 12.53 -21.18 2.90
C VAL A 298 14.01 -21.45 2.66
N SER A 299 14.42 -21.45 1.39
CA SER A 299 15.83 -21.40 1.03
C SER A 299 16.09 -20.29 0.01
N ILE A 300 17.17 -19.56 0.25
CA ILE A 300 17.69 -18.50 -0.62
C ILE A 300 19.02 -18.98 -1.18
N SER A 301 19.15 -18.99 -2.51
CA SER A 301 20.38 -19.35 -3.21
C SER A 301 21.46 -18.26 -3.08
N GLU A 302 22.67 -18.59 -3.55
CA GLU A 302 23.64 -17.57 -3.95
C GLU A 302 23.08 -16.67 -5.05
N VAL A 303 23.73 -15.53 -5.31
CA VAL A 303 23.36 -14.61 -6.38
C VAL A 303 23.38 -15.32 -7.73
N VAL A 304 22.25 -15.28 -8.45
CA VAL A 304 22.09 -15.88 -9.78
C VAL A 304 21.99 -14.85 -10.91
N GLY A 305 21.77 -13.58 -10.56
CA GLY A 305 21.64 -12.47 -11.51
C GLY A 305 21.75 -11.12 -10.80
N VAL A 306 21.76 -10.05 -11.59
CA VAL A 306 21.75 -8.66 -11.10
C VAL A 306 20.75 -7.88 -11.95
N GLU A 307 19.84 -7.18 -11.28
CA GLU A 307 18.97 -6.17 -11.86
C GLU A 307 19.78 -4.88 -12.00
N ASP A 308 20.09 -4.49 -13.23
CA ASP A 308 20.88 -3.28 -13.53
C ASP A 308 20.02 -2.00 -13.53
N GLU A 309 18.69 -2.14 -13.56
CA GLU A 309 17.71 -1.05 -13.53
C GLU A 309 16.87 -1.11 -12.24
N PHE A 310 17.53 -1.22 -11.09
CA PHE A 310 16.83 -1.30 -9.81
C PHE A 310 16.08 0.00 -9.51
N ALA A 311 14.75 -0.06 -9.57
CA ALA A 311 13.90 1.11 -9.51
C ALA A 311 13.58 1.48 -8.05
N CYS A 312 14.51 2.18 -7.41
CA CYS A 312 14.34 2.75 -6.07
C CYS A 312 14.44 4.28 -6.10
N VAL A 313 13.49 4.97 -5.45
CA VAL A 313 13.46 6.44 -5.44
C VAL A 313 14.37 7.05 -4.38
N GLN A 314 14.85 6.26 -3.42
CA GLN A 314 15.68 6.70 -2.31
C GLN A 314 16.68 5.60 -1.94
N TYR A 315 17.98 5.89 -2.04
CA TYR A 315 19.06 4.94 -1.73
C TYR A 315 19.72 5.17 -0.37
N HIS A 316 19.41 6.28 0.28
CA HIS A 316 19.98 6.65 1.58
C HIS A 316 18.90 6.54 2.65
N HIS A 317 19.07 5.61 3.60
CA HIS A 317 18.02 5.20 4.54
C HIS A 317 18.33 5.46 6.00
N THR A 318 19.52 5.99 6.30
CA THR A 318 20.01 6.21 7.67
C THR A 318 20.20 7.70 7.93
N MET A 319 19.91 8.15 9.14
CA MET A 319 20.20 9.52 9.59
C MET A 319 20.54 9.48 11.08
N GLY A 320 21.76 9.90 11.44
CA GLY A 320 22.21 9.99 12.82
C GLY A 320 22.45 8.67 13.52
N VAL A 321 22.97 7.70 12.78
CA VAL A 321 23.37 6.41 13.33
C VAL A 321 24.75 6.57 13.94
N THR A 322 24.87 6.41 15.26
CA THR A 322 26.15 6.57 15.96
C THR A 322 26.82 5.22 16.22
N ALA A 323 28.14 5.18 16.05
CA ALA A 323 28.94 3.99 16.35
C ALA A 323 28.92 3.68 17.84
N ARG A 324 28.93 2.39 18.18
CA ARG A 324 29.00 1.90 19.57
C ARG A 324 30.17 0.93 19.76
N ASP A 325 30.76 0.93 20.94
CA ASP A 325 31.76 -0.08 21.29
C ASP A 325 31.11 -1.39 21.77
N GLU A 326 31.92 -2.40 22.07
CA GLU A 326 31.47 -3.71 22.58
C GLU A 326 30.70 -3.63 23.91
N SER A 327 30.84 -2.52 24.65
CA SER A 327 30.10 -2.25 25.87
C SER A 327 28.78 -1.49 25.65
N GLY A 328 28.51 -1.10 24.40
CA GLY A 328 27.35 -0.32 23.99
C GLY A 328 27.51 1.19 24.19
N ALA A 329 28.68 1.68 24.61
CA ALA A 329 28.97 3.09 24.73
C ALA A 329 29.18 3.74 23.36
N VAL A 330 28.77 5.00 23.22
CA VAL A 330 28.89 5.74 21.96
C VAL A 330 30.37 6.06 21.70
N VAL A 331 30.84 5.69 20.51
CA VAL A 331 32.19 6.03 20.05
C VAL A 331 32.23 7.50 19.66
N LEU A 332 33.26 8.20 20.11
CA LEU A 332 33.49 9.60 19.76
C LEU A 332 34.48 9.69 18.58
N ASP A 333 34.22 10.64 17.69
CA ASP A 333 35.13 11.02 16.62
C ASP A 333 36.38 11.71 17.21
N GLU A 334 37.57 11.24 16.84
CA GLU A 334 38.84 11.67 17.44
C GLU A 334 39.19 13.14 17.12
N GLU A 335 38.72 13.67 15.99
CA GLU A 335 38.99 15.06 15.58
C GLU A 335 38.04 16.06 16.23
N THR A 336 36.75 15.70 16.34
CA THR A 336 35.69 16.62 16.79
C THR A 336 35.24 16.41 18.23
N GLY A 337 35.53 15.24 18.82
CA GLY A 337 35.09 14.86 20.17
C GLY A 337 33.57 14.64 20.29
N LYS A 338 32.85 14.55 19.16
CA LYS A 338 31.39 14.32 19.09
C LYS A 338 31.08 12.86 18.80
N PRO A 339 29.84 12.38 19.05
CA PRO A 339 29.41 11.05 18.60
C PRO A 339 29.76 10.81 17.13
N LEU A 340 30.42 9.68 16.85
CA LEU A 340 30.82 9.29 15.50
C LEU A 340 29.59 8.83 14.72
N ASN A 341 29.12 9.65 13.78
CA ASN A 341 28.02 9.30 12.87
C ASN A 341 28.52 8.36 11.76
N VAL A 342 28.03 7.13 11.77
CA VAL A 342 28.44 6.11 10.80
C VAL A 342 27.84 6.33 9.44
N ASP A 343 26.60 6.81 9.38
CA ASP A 343 25.92 7.18 8.14
C ASP A 343 26.69 8.27 7.37
N GLU A 344 27.35 9.18 8.06
CA GLU A 344 28.19 10.22 7.42
C GLU A 344 29.56 9.66 6.97
N LYS A 345 30.16 8.75 7.75
CA LYS A 345 31.45 8.12 7.44
C LYS A 345 31.37 7.14 6.26
N THR A 346 30.32 6.32 6.21
CA THR A 346 30.12 5.27 5.19
C THR A 346 29.77 5.84 3.81
N VAL A 347 29.21 7.03 3.74
CA VAL A 347 28.82 7.68 2.47
C VAL A 347 29.98 8.44 1.80
N MET A 348 30.99 8.86 2.57
CA MET A 348 32.11 9.67 2.07
C MET A 348 33.37 8.81 1.89
N THR A 349 33.68 8.43 0.64
CA THR A 349 34.93 7.71 0.30
C THR A 349 36.16 8.62 0.19
N LEU A 350 35.99 9.95 0.28
CA LEU A 350 37.07 10.95 0.12
C LEU A 350 36.96 12.04 1.21
N GLY A 351 37.90 12.04 2.16
CA GLY A 351 38.05 13.06 3.21
C GLY A 351 37.42 12.68 4.56
N ALA A 352 37.70 13.49 5.60
CA ALA A 352 36.97 13.43 6.86
C ALA A 352 35.55 13.99 6.60
N GLY A 353 34.52 13.15 6.74
CA GLY A 353 33.13 13.60 6.61
C GLY A 353 32.84 14.74 7.58
N TYR A 354 32.06 15.74 7.17
CA TYR A 354 31.59 16.77 8.08
C TYR A 354 30.64 16.14 9.10
N GLN A 355 31.15 15.80 10.29
CA GLN A 355 30.35 15.34 11.42
C GLN A 355 29.23 16.37 11.68
N GLY A 356 27.98 15.97 11.45
CA GLY A 356 26.83 16.86 11.55
C GLY A 356 26.16 17.24 10.23
N GLY A 357 26.75 16.90 9.09
CA GLY A 357 26.28 17.31 7.77
C GLY A 357 24.90 16.80 7.39
N LEU A 358 24.49 15.65 7.93
CA LEU A 358 23.15 15.07 7.79
C LEU A 358 22.31 15.32 9.05
N VAL A 359 22.87 15.10 10.24
CA VAL A 359 22.12 15.18 11.50
C VAL A 359 21.76 16.59 11.96
N ASN A 360 22.51 17.62 11.55
CA ASN A 360 22.18 19.01 11.90
C ASN A 360 21.28 19.69 10.86
N ARG A 361 20.84 18.97 9.81
CA ARG A 361 19.88 19.52 8.85
C ARG A 361 18.49 19.49 9.44
N SER A 362 17.69 20.51 9.12
CA SER A 362 16.27 20.60 9.46
C SER A 362 15.40 19.70 8.57
N ILE A 363 15.74 18.41 8.47
CA ILE A 363 14.94 17.42 7.72
C ILE A 363 13.79 16.94 8.60
N ILE A 364 14.12 16.35 9.76
CA ILE A 364 13.15 15.92 10.78
C ILE A 364 13.76 16.15 12.16
N TYR A 365 13.04 16.84 13.04
CA TYR A 365 13.39 16.90 14.47
C TYR A 365 12.63 15.80 15.21
N THR A 366 13.36 14.91 15.85
CA THR A 366 12.79 13.81 16.64
C THR A 366 12.91 14.11 18.13
N GLY A 367 12.01 13.56 18.92
CA GLY A 367 12.06 13.67 20.38
C GLY A 367 10.93 12.88 21.01
N ARG A 368 11.09 12.56 22.29
CA ARG A 368 10.06 11.86 23.06
C ARG A 368 9.13 12.84 23.77
N GLN A 369 8.00 12.33 24.24
CA GLN A 369 7.02 13.15 24.97
C GLN A 369 7.60 13.77 26.25
N ASP A 370 8.51 13.07 26.93
CA ASP A 370 9.20 13.54 28.13
C ASP A 370 10.31 14.57 27.87
N GLU A 371 10.75 14.72 26.61
CA GLU A 371 11.79 15.67 26.16
C GLU A 371 11.18 16.88 25.43
N LEU A 372 9.85 17.02 25.47
CA LEU A 372 9.14 18.01 24.67
C LEU A 372 9.54 19.45 24.99
N LYS A 373 9.98 19.72 26.22
CA LYS A 373 10.42 21.06 26.63
C LYS A 373 11.75 21.41 25.95
N GLU A 374 12.72 20.51 26.04
CA GLU A 374 14.05 20.62 25.44
C GLU A 374 13.93 20.71 23.91
N LEU A 375 13.07 19.89 23.30
CA LEU A 375 12.81 19.93 21.87
C LEU A 375 12.22 21.28 21.43
N LYS A 376 11.31 21.87 22.21
CA LYS A 376 10.76 23.21 21.92
C LYS A 376 11.83 24.29 21.98
N GLU A 377 12.71 24.23 22.98
CA GLU A 377 13.83 25.15 23.12
C GLU A 377 14.79 25.03 21.93
N HIS A 378 15.15 23.80 21.54
CA HIS A 378 15.99 23.53 20.38
C HIS A 378 15.39 24.04 19.06
N ILE A 379 14.09 23.78 18.82
CA ILE A 379 13.39 24.29 17.62
C ILE A 379 13.35 25.82 17.63
N ALA A 380 13.17 26.46 18.79
CA ALA A 380 13.18 27.92 18.90
C ALA A 380 14.57 28.50 18.56
N GLU A 381 15.65 27.88 19.05
CA GLU A 381 17.02 28.25 18.72
C GLU A 381 17.26 28.16 17.20
N LYS A 382 16.89 27.02 16.59
CA LYS A 382 17.04 26.79 15.14
C LYS A 382 16.24 27.81 14.31
N ARG A 383 15.05 28.18 14.76
CA ARG A 383 14.25 29.25 14.12
C ARG A 383 14.92 30.62 14.25
N ALA A 384 15.51 30.94 15.40
CA ALA A 384 16.23 32.19 15.59
C ALA A 384 17.49 32.28 14.70
N GLU A 385 18.23 31.17 14.58
CA GLU A 385 19.37 31.05 13.66
C GLU A 385 18.94 31.27 12.21
N ALA A 386 17.89 30.58 11.75
CA ALA A 386 17.36 30.74 10.39
C ALA A 386 16.86 32.16 10.12
N ALA A 387 16.18 32.79 11.08
CA ALA A 387 15.73 34.19 10.97
C ALA A 387 16.92 35.16 10.89
N HIS A 388 17.98 34.92 11.67
CA HIS A 388 19.22 35.69 11.58
C HIS A 388 19.83 35.58 10.18
N LEU A 389 19.98 34.37 9.64
CA LEU A 389 20.53 34.16 8.30
C LEU A 389 19.67 34.82 7.22
N ASN A 390 18.34 34.71 7.30
CA ASN A 390 17.42 35.38 6.39
C ASN A 390 17.58 36.91 6.44
N SER A 391 17.84 37.48 7.62
CA SER A 391 18.11 38.93 7.77
C SER A 391 19.43 39.39 7.11
N LYS A 392 20.33 38.46 6.77
CA LYS A 392 21.59 38.72 6.06
C LYS A 392 21.50 38.46 4.56
N THR A 393 20.29 38.25 4.04
CA THR A 393 20.09 38.04 2.61
C THR A 393 20.59 39.23 1.80
N LEU A 394 21.33 38.96 0.72
CA LEU A 394 21.74 39.98 -0.25
C LEU A 394 20.64 40.28 -1.27
N TYR A 395 19.57 39.47 -1.29
CA TYR A 395 18.41 39.70 -2.14
C TYR A 395 17.60 40.87 -1.58
N PRO A 396 16.99 41.73 -2.42
CA PRO A 396 16.25 42.90 -1.98
C PRO A 396 14.86 42.51 -1.44
N PHE A 397 14.84 41.77 -0.32
CA PHE A 397 13.62 41.17 0.25
C PHE A 397 12.53 42.22 0.51
N GLU A 398 12.89 43.41 1.02
CA GLU A 398 11.91 44.46 1.30
C GLU A 398 11.24 44.99 0.03
N GLU A 399 11.98 45.15 -1.06
CA GLU A 399 11.39 45.55 -2.35
C GLU A 399 10.45 44.48 -2.90
N TYR A 400 10.82 43.19 -2.78
CA TYR A 400 9.95 42.08 -3.17
C TYR A 400 8.71 42.00 -2.28
N ASN A 401 8.88 42.25 -0.98
CA ASN A 401 7.79 42.24 -0.02
C ASN A 401 6.79 43.35 -0.33
N GLU A 402 7.25 44.59 -0.47
CA GLU A 402 6.38 45.71 -0.85
C GLU A 402 5.72 45.46 -2.22
N LYS A 403 6.49 45.03 -3.23
CA LYS A 403 5.99 44.89 -4.58
C LYS A 403 5.08 43.69 -4.80
N TYR A 404 5.32 42.55 -4.17
CA TYR A 404 4.64 41.29 -4.51
C TYR A 404 3.90 40.67 -3.32
N TYR A 405 4.49 40.71 -2.13
CA TYR A 405 3.92 39.99 -0.99
C TYR A 405 2.92 40.85 -0.19
N SER A 406 3.07 42.18 -0.16
CA SER A 406 2.16 43.09 0.54
C SER A 406 0.80 43.28 -0.15
N GLN A 407 0.63 42.72 -1.35
CA GLN A 407 -0.57 42.88 -2.18
C GLN A 407 -1.76 42.00 -1.76
N GLY A 408 -1.62 41.15 -0.73
CA GLY A 408 -2.75 40.32 -0.26
C GLY A 408 -2.33 39.02 0.44
N HIS A 409 -2.80 37.89 -0.09
CA HIS A 409 -2.68 36.58 0.57
C HIS A 409 -1.26 36.00 0.47
N HIS A 410 -0.73 35.56 1.61
CA HIS A 410 0.48 34.75 1.70
C HIS A 410 0.08 33.29 1.94
N TRP A 411 0.35 32.43 0.96
CA TRP A 411 0.05 31.00 1.06
C TRP A 411 1.23 30.26 1.69
N ALA A 412 0.95 29.47 2.72
CA ALA A 412 1.90 28.61 3.38
C ALA A 412 1.27 27.23 3.62
N MET A 413 2.12 26.20 3.68
CA MET A 413 1.72 24.84 3.99
C MET A 413 2.44 24.39 5.26
N HIS A 414 1.71 23.77 6.17
CA HIS A 414 2.27 23.14 7.36
C HIS A 414 1.92 21.65 7.34
N VAL A 415 2.94 20.81 7.37
CA VAL A 415 2.78 19.34 7.39
C VAL A 415 3.07 18.86 8.80
N ASP A 416 2.09 18.24 9.45
CA ASP A 416 2.30 17.55 10.72
C ASP A 416 2.99 16.21 10.46
N LEU A 417 4.30 16.17 10.66
CA LEU A 417 5.11 14.97 10.46
C LEU A 417 4.82 13.88 11.50
N ASN A 418 4.19 14.19 12.63
CA ASN A 418 3.80 13.16 13.61
C ASN A 418 2.60 12.33 13.12
N ALA A 419 1.71 12.94 12.32
CA ALA A 419 0.55 12.26 11.74
C ALA A 419 0.88 11.59 10.39
N CYS A 420 2.03 11.91 9.79
CA CYS A 420 2.45 11.36 8.50
C CYS A 420 2.97 9.92 8.67
N ILE A 421 2.15 8.95 8.27
CA ILE A 421 2.48 7.51 8.34
C ILE A 421 3.05 6.94 7.04
N GLY A 422 3.25 7.78 6.01
CA GLY A 422 3.71 7.33 4.70
C GLY A 422 2.65 6.60 3.85
N CYS A 423 1.37 6.95 3.94
CA CYS A 423 0.31 6.23 3.20
C CYS A 423 0.38 6.35 1.66
N GLY A 424 1.20 7.26 1.11
CA GLY A 424 1.33 7.49 -0.33
C GLY A 424 0.17 8.24 -1.00
N ALA A 425 -0.97 8.37 -0.32
CA ALA A 425 -2.17 9.00 -0.90
C ALA A 425 -1.94 10.45 -1.35
N CYS A 426 -1.15 11.23 -0.62
CA CYS A 426 -0.81 12.61 -1.00
C CYS A 426 0.00 12.71 -2.29
N GLN A 427 0.80 11.68 -2.61
CA GLN A 427 1.54 11.61 -3.87
C GLN A 427 0.60 11.28 -5.02
N VAL A 428 -0.22 10.25 -4.88
CA VAL A 428 -1.16 9.81 -5.93
C VAL A 428 -2.20 10.91 -6.21
N ALA A 429 -2.68 11.60 -5.19
CA ALA A 429 -3.53 12.78 -5.37
C ALA A 429 -2.83 13.82 -6.25
N CYS A 430 -1.61 14.25 -5.87
CA CYS A 430 -0.87 15.25 -6.63
C CYS A 430 -0.67 14.86 -8.12
N VAL A 431 -0.47 13.57 -8.41
CA VAL A 431 -0.38 13.01 -9.78
C VAL A 431 -1.73 12.98 -10.49
N ALA A 432 -2.84 12.80 -9.77
CA ALA A 432 -4.19 12.87 -10.34
C ALA A 432 -4.62 14.31 -10.65
N GLU A 433 -4.17 15.29 -9.85
CA GLU A 433 -4.56 16.69 -10.00
C GLU A 433 -3.67 17.52 -10.93
N ASN A 434 -2.37 17.21 -11.06
CA ASN A 434 -1.40 17.96 -11.87
C ASN A 434 -0.84 17.12 -13.01
#